data_AF-A0A3S3R5Y5-F1
#
_entry.id   AF-A0A3S3R5Y5-F1
#
_cell.length_a   1.000
_cell.length_b   1.000
_cell.length_c   1.000
_cell.angle_alpha   90.00
_cell.angle_beta   90.00
_cell.angle_gamma   90.00
#
_symmetry.space_group_name_H-M   'P 1'
#
loop_
_entity.id
_entity.type
_entity.pdbx_description
1 polymer ?
#
loop_
_entity_poly.entity_id
_entity_poly.type
_entity_poly.pdbx_seq_one_letter_code
_entity_poly.pdbx_strand_id
1 'polypeptide(L)'
;MTGYENAELISRAHLPRFLNRLDWDTLNDLIEQHFGVCIERDENKEWVAIDGKVLRGTVKGGDKQSVVLSVTHDSRKVIAQARQKGNKSSEIPVVRNLLKSSGLERQKVTLDAHHLNPLTTSQIHQAGGLYLIQIKENQPILLDKCRSLETTGELIAENVDHDKANGRMTVRHSSLFSMKSLSLDKRWHDSSIKSLTVVKRETFEAQTQKTTFETSYYISNIRIVQNCAQQTINETARAIRGHWGVEADNYIRDKTFNEDNVKTKYGNQAQIMGRLRGLAMGLIRKTKTKNFQAVIDKFVDCPDSLVSMLKSVNFL
;
A
#
# COMPACT_ATOMS: atom_id res chain seq x y z
N MET A 1 -12.42 -21.58 -17.56
CA MET A 1 -11.68 -22.12 -18.71
C MET A 1 -10.21 -21.81 -18.51
N THR A 2 -9.35 -22.82 -18.49
CA THR A 2 -7.89 -22.72 -18.27
C THR A 2 -7.09 -22.54 -19.57
N GLY A 3 -7.77 -22.47 -20.72
CA GLY A 3 -7.11 -22.45 -22.04
C GLY A 3 -6.65 -23.82 -22.54
N TYR A 4 -6.75 -24.87 -21.73
CA TYR A 4 -6.43 -26.25 -22.10
C TYR A 4 -7.72 -27.05 -22.31
N GLU A 5 -7.88 -27.63 -23.50
CA GLU A 5 -9.08 -28.40 -23.88
C GLU A 5 -9.36 -29.60 -22.94
N ASN A 6 -8.33 -30.14 -22.29
CA ASN A 6 -8.41 -31.34 -21.44
C ASN A 6 -8.18 -31.08 -19.95
N ALA A 7 -8.26 -29.82 -19.49
CA ALA A 7 -8.10 -29.54 -18.07
C ALA A 7 -9.36 -29.93 -17.29
N GLU A 8 -9.26 -30.97 -16.46
CA GLU A 8 -10.32 -31.32 -15.53
C GLU A 8 -10.54 -30.20 -14.51
N LEU A 9 -11.81 -29.81 -14.32
CA LEU A 9 -12.21 -28.86 -13.29
C LEU A 9 -11.91 -29.46 -11.91
N ILE A 10 -11.10 -28.77 -11.12
CA ILE A 10 -10.83 -29.18 -9.75
C ILE A 10 -12.14 -29.16 -8.92
N SER A 11 -12.45 -30.27 -8.27
CA SER A 11 -13.66 -30.36 -7.45
C SER A 11 -13.60 -29.38 -6.27
N ARG A 12 -14.78 -28.95 -5.78
CA ARG A 12 -14.91 -28.11 -4.58
C ARG A 12 -14.17 -28.69 -3.36
N ALA A 13 -14.15 -30.01 -3.23
CA ALA A 13 -13.48 -30.69 -2.13
C ALA A 13 -11.94 -30.74 -2.30
N HIS A 14 -11.45 -30.77 -3.54
CA HIS A 14 -10.03 -30.84 -3.85
C HIS A 14 -9.36 -29.47 -3.88
N LEU A 15 -10.08 -28.41 -4.26
CA LEU A 15 -9.54 -27.06 -4.36
C LEU A 15 -8.81 -26.60 -3.07
N PRO A 16 -9.38 -26.71 -1.85
CA PRO A 16 -8.66 -26.32 -0.64
C PRO A 16 -7.38 -27.14 -0.40
N ARG A 17 -7.38 -28.43 -0.75
CA ARG A 17 -6.21 -29.30 -0.57
C ARG A 17 -5.10 -28.92 -1.53
N PHE A 18 -5.45 -28.63 -2.78
CA PHE A 18 -4.52 -28.14 -3.79
C PHE A 18 -3.91 -26.80 -3.38
N LEU A 19 -4.74 -25.81 -3.03
CA LEU A 19 -4.27 -24.50 -2.58
C LEU A 19 -3.34 -24.59 -1.36
N ASN A 20 -3.58 -25.54 -0.44
CA ASN A 20 -2.71 -25.74 0.71
C ASN A 20 -1.34 -26.34 0.36
N ARG A 21 -1.23 -27.06 -0.77
CA ARG A 21 0.00 -27.71 -1.23
C ARG A 21 0.84 -26.83 -2.14
N LEU A 22 0.26 -25.76 -2.68
CA LEU A 22 1.01 -24.81 -3.49
C LEU A 22 2.10 -24.15 -2.65
N ASP A 23 3.31 -24.16 -3.20
CA ASP A 23 4.41 -23.40 -2.64
C ASP A 23 4.20 -21.91 -2.95
N TRP A 24 4.25 -21.09 -1.91
CA TRP A 24 3.92 -19.67 -2.00
C TRP A 24 4.99 -18.89 -2.76
N ASP A 25 6.25 -19.27 -2.55
CA ASP A 25 7.41 -18.61 -3.15
C ASP A 25 7.52 -19.00 -4.65
N THR A 26 7.31 -20.26 -5.01
CA THR A 26 7.24 -20.71 -6.41
C THR A 26 6.06 -20.09 -7.17
N LEU A 27 4.88 -20.00 -6.55
CA LEU A 27 3.75 -19.25 -7.13
C LEU A 27 4.09 -17.76 -7.25
N ASN A 28 5.01 -17.26 -6.42
CA ASN A 28 5.48 -15.90 -6.54
C ASN A 28 6.23 -15.66 -7.82
N ASP A 29 7.27 -16.44 -8.00
CA ASP A 29 8.18 -16.32 -9.13
C ASP A 29 7.43 -16.55 -10.44
N LEU A 30 6.50 -17.50 -10.49
CA LEU A 30 5.66 -17.74 -11.67
C LEU A 30 4.79 -16.53 -12.04
N ILE A 31 4.17 -15.88 -11.05
CA ILE A 31 3.32 -14.71 -11.32
C ILE A 31 4.18 -13.53 -11.80
N GLU A 32 5.33 -13.32 -11.17
CA GLU A 32 6.28 -12.27 -11.54
C GLU A 32 6.82 -12.48 -12.95
N GLN A 33 7.28 -13.70 -13.25
CA GLN A 33 7.88 -14.08 -14.53
C GLN A 33 6.88 -14.03 -15.70
N HIS A 34 5.65 -14.50 -15.51
CA HIS A 34 4.71 -14.67 -16.63
C HIS A 34 3.71 -13.53 -16.81
N PHE A 35 3.36 -12.80 -15.75
CA PHE A 35 2.36 -11.73 -15.85
C PHE A 35 2.95 -10.32 -15.76
N GLY A 36 4.28 -10.23 -15.78
CA GLY A 36 5.02 -8.97 -15.84
C GLY A 36 4.89 -8.16 -14.55
N VAL A 37 4.71 -8.84 -13.40
CA VAL A 37 4.99 -8.23 -12.10
C VAL A 37 6.51 -8.28 -11.91
N CYS A 38 7.21 -7.55 -12.76
CA CYS A 38 8.65 -7.36 -12.65
C CYS A 38 8.91 -6.07 -11.87
N ILE A 39 9.97 -6.09 -11.06
CA ILE A 39 10.62 -4.89 -10.57
C ILE A 39 11.30 -4.25 -11.79
N GLU A 40 10.53 -3.57 -12.62
CA GLU A 40 11.13 -2.59 -13.51
C GLU A 40 11.67 -1.47 -12.62
N ARG A 41 12.96 -1.16 -12.78
CA ARG A 41 13.49 0.10 -12.27
C ARG A 41 12.74 1.18 -13.02
N ASP A 42 11.69 1.72 -12.40
CA ASP A 42 11.07 2.91 -12.95
C ASP A 42 12.13 4.01 -12.95
N GLU A 43 12.61 4.36 -14.15
CA GLU A 43 13.54 5.47 -14.33
C GLU A 43 12.93 6.78 -13.80
N ASN A 44 11.59 6.85 -13.69
CA ASN A 44 10.85 8.00 -13.19
C ASN A 44 10.75 8.05 -11.66
N LYS A 45 11.15 7.01 -10.93
CA LYS A 45 11.05 6.92 -9.45
C LYS A 45 9.64 7.27 -8.95
N GLU A 46 8.59 6.65 -9.49
CA GLU A 46 7.23 6.69 -8.95
C GLU A 46 7.23 6.27 -7.46
N TRP A 47 6.27 6.80 -6.69
CA TRP A 47 6.08 6.39 -5.30
C TRP A 47 5.45 4.99 -5.21
N VAL A 48 5.98 4.19 -4.29
CA VAL A 48 5.49 2.84 -3.98
C VAL A 48 4.96 2.80 -2.55
N ALA A 49 3.70 2.45 -2.36
CA ALA A 49 3.12 2.22 -1.05
C ALA A 49 3.37 0.78 -0.60
N ILE A 50 3.81 0.60 0.63
CA ILE A 50 3.98 -0.70 1.26
C ILE A 50 3.06 -0.78 2.48
N ASP A 51 2.19 -1.78 2.50
CA ASP A 51 1.16 -1.98 3.53
C ASP A 51 0.92 -3.48 3.79
N GLY A 52 0.50 -3.80 5.02
CA GLY A 52 0.16 -5.15 5.47
C GLY A 52 -1.34 -5.40 5.48
N LYS A 53 -1.81 -6.43 4.76
CA LYS A 53 -3.20 -6.90 4.82
C LYS A 53 -3.32 -8.14 5.72
N VAL A 54 -4.05 -8.00 6.82
CA VAL A 54 -4.42 -9.13 7.70
C VAL A 54 -5.52 -9.96 7.03
N LEU A 55 -5.34 -11.29 7.05
CA LEU A 55 -6.26 -12.27 6.47
C LEU A 55 -7.19 -12.83 7.56
N ARG A 56 -8.37 -12.22 7.75
CA ARG A 56 -9.26 -12.51 8.89
C ARG A 56 -10.06 -13.80 8.78
N GLY A 57 -10.24 -14.35 7.57
CA GLY A 57 -10.96 -15.60 7.36
C GLY A 57 -10.26 -16.86 7.92
N THR A 58 -9.03 -16.72 8.42
CA THR A 58 -8.18 -17.82 8.91
C THR A 58 -8.14 -17.80 10.42
N VAL A 59 -9.01 -18.54 11.11
CA VAL A 59 -8.98 -18.55 12.57
C VAL A 59 -9.31 -19.93 13.13
N LYS A 60 -8.26 -20.71 13.36
CA LYS A 60 -8.18 -21.49 14.60
C LYS A 60 -7.07 -20.87 15.45
N GLY A 61 -7.38 -20.51 16.70
CA GLY A 61 -6.39 -20.36 17.78
C GLY A 61 -5.37 -19.22 17.67
N GLY A 62 -5.75 -18.01 17.23
CA GLY A 62 -4.89 -16.83 17.38
C GLY A 62 -3.74 -16.72 16.38
N ASP A 63 -3.78 -17.50 15.29
CA ASP A 63 -2.77 -17.43 14.24
C ASP A 63 -2.87 -16.14 13.42
N LYS A 64 -1.87 -15.26 13.54
CA LYS A 64 -1.74 -14.07 12.69
C LYS A 64 -1.20 -14.47 11.32
N GLN A 65 -2.00 -14.25 10.29
CA GLN A 65 -1.61 -14.39 8.89
C GLN A 65 -1.86 -13.04 8.20
N SER A 66 -0.80 -12.49 7.61
CA SER A 66 -0.90 -11.30 6.78
C SER A 66 -0.05 -11.43 5.53
N VAL A 67 -0.40 -10.63 4.52
CA VAL A 67 0.38 -10.44 3.31
C VAL A 67 0.75 -8.97 3.24
N VAL A 68 2.05 -8.69 3.15
CA VAL A 68 2.57 -7.37 2.86
C VAL A 68 2.58 -7.19 1.35
N LEU A 69 2.07 -6.06 0.88
CA LEU A 69 1.97 -5.70 -0.53
C LEU A 69 2.74 -4.40 -0.78
N SER A 70 3.50 -4.36 -1.86
CA SER A 70 4.09 -3.14 -2.41
C SER A 70 3.36 -2.77 -3.69
N VAL A 71 2.81 -1.57 -3.76
CA VAL A 71 1.90 -1.12 -4.83
C VAL A 71 2.32 0.26 -5.34
N THR A 72 2.44 0.44 -6.66
CA THR A 72 2.74 1.77 -7.22
C THR A 72 1.55 2.72 -7.06
N HIS A 73 1.80 4.00 -6.83
CA HIS A 73 0.76 4.98 -6.50
C HIS A 73 -0.19 5.30 -7.66
N ASP A 74 0.34 5.48 -8.87
CA ASP A 74 -0.38 5.92 -10.06
C ASP A 74 -1.06 4.74 -10.75
N SER A 75 -0.29 3.69 -11.05
CA SER A 75 -0.79 2.53 -11.80
C SER A 75 -1.45 1.47 -10.92
N ARG A 76 -1.27 1.54 -9.60
CA ARG A 76 -1.86 0.62 -8.61
C ARG A 76 -1.47 -0.84 -8.88
N LYS A 77 -0.29 -1.04 -9.48
CA LYS A 77 0.29 -2.35 -9.76
C LYS A 77 0.96 -2.87 -8.50
N VAL A 78 0.67 -4.12 -8.12
CA VAL A 78 1.47 -4.83 -7.13
C VAL A 78 2.81 -5.14 -7.77
N ILE A 79 3.91 -4.74 -7.13
CA ILE A 79 5.28 -4.93 -7.65
C ILE A 79 6.14 -5.83 -6.78
N ALA A 80 5.76 -6.04 -5.52
CA ALA A 80 6.39 -6.99 -4.64
C ALA A 80 5.41 -7.39 -3.53
N GLN A 81 5.60 -8.56 -2.94
CA GLN A 81 4.81 -9.00 -1.79
C GLN A 81 5.61 -9.94 -0.90
N ALA A 82 5.23 -9.99 0.37
CA ALA A 82 5.81 -10.92 1.34
C ALA A 82 4.73 -11.51 2.23
N ARG A 83 4.88 -12.78 2.60
CA ARG A 83 4.01 -13.41 3.59
C ARG A 83 4.56 -13.23 5.00
N GLN A 84 3.67 -12.95 5.94
CA GLN A 84 3.94 -13.05 7.36
C GLN A 84 3.26 -14.31 7.89
N LYS A 85 4.04 -15.16 8.57
CA LYS A 85 3.57 -16.42 9.15
C LYS A 85 3.89 -16.50 10.63
N GLY A 86 2.86 -16.80 11.44
CA GLY A 86 3.01 -17.21 12.83
C GLY A 86 2.79 -16.10 13.86
N ASN A 87 2.42 -16.50 15.07
CA ASN A 87 1.69 -15.63 16.01
C ASN A 87 2.59 -14.61 16.70
N LYS A 88 3.90 -14.90 16.72
CA LYS A 88 4.97 -14.05 17.25
C LYS A 88 5.70 -13.25 16.17
N SER A 89 5.31 -13.37 14.90
CA SER A 89 5.93 -12.61 13.83
C SER A 89 5.50 -11.14 13.91
N SER A 90 6.45 -10.24 13.71
CA SER A 90 6.22 -8.81 13.55
C SER A 90 6.28 -8.47 12.06
N GLU A 91 5.42 -7.55 11.62
CA GLU A 91 5.38 -7.09 10.23
C GLU A 91 6.63 -6.24 9.86
N ILE A 92 7.21 -5.54 10.83
CA ILE A 92 8.37 -4.66 10.61
C ILE A 92 9.57 -5.43 10.01
N PRO A 93 10.02 -6.58 10.55
CA PRO A 93 11.03 -7.42 9.89
C PRO A 93 10.64 -7.90 8.49
N VAL A 94 9.37 -8.22 8.25
CA VAL A 94 8.88 -8.70 6.95
C VAL A 94 9.00 -7.59 5.91
N VAL A 95 8.56 -6.37 6.23
CA VAL A 95 8.70 -5.20 5.36
C VAL A 95 10.16 -4.87 5.08
N ARG A 96 11.04 -4.91 6.08
CA ARG A 96 12.49 -4.68 5.87
C ARG A 96 13.12 -5.71 4.95
N ASN A 97 12.76 -6.99 5.10
CA ASN A 97 13.23 -8.04 4.20
C ASN A 97 12.68 -7.84 2.79
N LEU A 98 11.40 -7.50 2.64
CA LEU A 98 10.78 -7.20 1.36
C LEU A 98 11.49 -6.04 0.66
N LEU A 99 11.73 -4.93 1.36
CA LEU A 99 12.45 -3.76 0.85
C LEU A 99 13.82 -4.13 0.28
N LYS A 100 14.55 -5.01 0.97
CA LYS A 100 15.88 -5.47 0.56
C LYS A 100 15.82 -6.43 -0.62
N SER A 101 14.99 -7.48 -0.54
CA SER A 101 14.93 -8.54 -1.55
C SER A 101 14.36 -8.04 -2.89
N SER A 102 13.46 -7.06 -2.84
CA SER A 102 12.89 -6.41 -4.04
C SER A 102 13.67 -5.20 -4.54
N GLY A 103 14.70 -4.74 -3.81
CA GLY A 103 15.43 -3.52 -4.14
C GLY A 103 14.62 -2.22 -3.95
N LEU A 104 13.41 -2.28 -3.38
CA LEU A 104 12.56 -1.11 -3.11
C LEU A 104 13.16 -0.16 -2.08
N GLU A 105 14.11 -0.60 -1.26
CA GLU A 105 14.90 0.29 -0.38
C GLU A 105 15.63 1.41 -1.12
N ARG A 106 15.84 1.28 -2.44
CA ARG A 106 16.47 2.30 -3.31
C ARG A 106 15.47 3.24 -3.98
N GLN A 107 14.18 3.05 -3.75
CA GLN A 107 13.09 3.78 -4.42
C GLN A 107 12.43 4.80 -3.49
N LYS A 108 11.40 5.50 -4.00
CA LYS A 108 10.52 6.34 -3.18
C LYS A 108 9.41 5.48 -2.61
N VAL A 109 9.35 5.34 -1.28
CA VAL A 109 8.38 4.48 -0.61
C VAL A 109 7.52 5.26 0.39
N THR A 110 6.22 5.00 0.38
CA THR A 110 5.33 5.37 1.47
C THR A 110 5.03 4.16 2.33
N LEU A 111 5.09 4.35 3.63
CA LEU A 111 4.86 3.29 4.59
C LEU A 111 3.85 3.75 5.62
N ASP A 112 3.16 2.76 6.16
CA ASP A 112 2.20 2.97 7.21
C ASP A 112 2.88 3.40 8.52
N ALA A 113 2.15 4.09 9.41
CA ALA A 113 2.73 4.68 10.62
C ALA A 113 3.42 3.64 11.53
N HIS A 114 2.96 2.38 11.48
CA HIS A 114 3.54 1.26 12.20
C HIS A 114 5.02 1.00 11.83
N HIS A 115 5.42 1.33 10.60
CA HIS A 115 6.77 1.13 10.09
C HIS A 115 7.72 2.29 10.35
N LEU A 116 7.26 3.35 11.05
CA LEU A 116 8.13 4.41 11.53
C LEU A 116 9.05 3.88 12.63
N ASN A 117 10.16 3.28 12.19
CA ASN A 117 11.15 2.60 13.01
C ASN A 117 12.55 2.99 12.52
N PRO A 118 13.49 3.33 13.43
CA PRO A 118 14.84 3.75 13.05
C PRO A 118 15.58 2.80 12.11
N LEU A 119 15.42 1.49 12.28
CA LEU A 119 16.07 0.49 11.43
C LEU A 119 15.47 0.46 10.01
N THR A 120 14.17 0.68 9.89
CA THR A 120 13.50 0.74 8.58
C THR A 120 13.89 2.02 7.82
N THR A 121 13.84 3.17 8.50
CA THR A 121 14.17 4.46 7.88
C THR A 121 15.66 4.59 7.55
N SER A 122 16.54 4.07 8.39
CA SER A 122 17.99 4.00 8.10
C SER A 122 18.31 3.08 6.92
N GLN A 123 17.68 1.89 6.84
CA GLN A 123 17.84 0.99 5.69
C GLN A 123 17.54 1.69 4.36
N ILE A 124 16.36 2.35 4.27
CA ILE A 124 15.95 3.06 3.05
C ILE A 124 16.92 4.20 2.73
N HIS A 125 17.28 5.00 3.74
CA HIS A 125 18.20 6.12 3.54
C HIS A 125 19.59 5.66 3.07
N GLN A 126 20.18 4.66 3.72
CA GLN A 126 21.51 4.14 3.41
C GLN A 126 21.56 3.47 2.02
N ALA A 127 20.46 2.89 1.57
CA ALA A 127 20.34 2.36 0.21
C ALA A 127 20.13 3.44 -0.87
N GLY A 128 19.95 4.70 -0.48
CA GLY A 128 19.73 5.83 -1.40
C GLY A 128 18.26 6.06 -1.78
N GLY A 129 17.32 5.40 -1.12
CA GLY A 129 15.89 5.60 -1.29
C GLY A 129 15.34 6.78 -0.52
N LEU A 130 14.08 7.10 -0.82
CA LEU A 130 13.32 8.14 -0.13
C LEU A 130 12.13 7.51 0.59
N TYR A 131 11.83 7.94 1.80
CA TYR A 131 10.64 7.49 2.52
C TYR A 131 9.72 8.67 2.84
N LEU A 132 8.43 8.39 2.97
CA LEU A 132 7.43 9.31 3.52
C LEU A 132 6.47 8.51 4.40
N ILE A 133 6.48 8.79 5.71
CA ILE A 133 5.80 7.96 6.72
C ILE A 133 5.02 8.86 7.67
N GLN A 134 3.77 8.49 7.96
CA GLN A 134 2.97 9.20 8.95
C GLN A 134 3.52 8.96 10.36
N ILE A 135 3.56 10.02 11.16
CA ILE A 135 3.84 9.93 12.60
C ILE A 135 2.52 9.89 13.36
N LYS A 136 2.38 8.92 14.26
CA LYS A 136 1.27 8.82 15.21
C LYS A 136 1.82 8.69 16.64
N GLU A 137 0.93 8.36 17.57
CA GLU A 137 1.22 8.18 19.00
C GLU A 137 2.20 7.03 19.30
N ASN A 138 2.60 6.23 18.30
CA ASN A 138 3.68 5.24 18.43
C ASN A 138 5.09 5.89 18.52
N GLN A 139 5.22 7.18 18.22
CA GLN A 139 6.47 7.94 18.39
C GLN A 139 6.19 9.30 19.07
N PRO A 140 5.72 9.32 20.34
CA PRO A 140 5.12 10.51 20.96
C PRO A 140 6.11 11.69 21.06
N ILE A 141 7.35 11.43 21.46
CA ILE A 141 8.40 12.47 21.57
C ILE A 141 8.70 13.12 20.21
N LEU A 142 8.70 12.33 19.13
CA LEU A 142 8.95 12.86 17.79
C LEU A 142 7.72 13.62 17.27
N LEU A 143 6.52 13.12 17.58
CA LEU A 143 5.26 13.78 17.23
C LEU A 143 5.15 15.16 17.90
N ASP A 144 5.47 15.26 19.19
CA ASP A 144 5.43 16.54 19.91
C ASP A 144 6.43 17.55 19.32
N LYS A 145 7.63 17.11 18.94
CA LYS A 145 8.58 17.96 18.21
C LYS A 145 8.02 18.45 16.87
N CYS A 146 7.26 17.62 16.15
CA CYS A 146 6.63 18.02 14.89
C CYS A 146 5.49 19.01 15.11
N ARG A 147 4.67 18.83 16.16
CA ARG A 147 3.62 19.79 16.59
C ARG A 147 4.24 21.15 16.95
N SER A 148 5.34 21.14 17.72
CA SER A 148 6.06 22.37 18.05
C SER A 148 6.65 23.04 16.80
N LEU A 149 7.22 22.26 15.88
CA LEU A 149 7.76 22.80 14.63
C LEU A 149 6.68 23.41 13.73
N GLU A 150 5.49 22.82 13.64
CA GLU A 150 4.37 23.44 12.91
C GLU A 150 4.02 24.83 13.49
N THR A 151 4.10 24.98 14.81
CA THR A 151 3.72 26.23 15.50
C THR A 151 4.81 27.30 15.43
N THR A 152 6.08 26.88 15.48
CA THR A 152 7.23 27.79 15.66
C THR A 152 8.15 27.89 14.45
N GLY A 153 8.04 26.94 13.52
CA GLY A 153 8.88 26.84 12.33
C GLY A 153 8.41 27.76 11.22
N GLU A 154 9.35 28.11 10.34
CA GLU A 154 9.06 28.85 9.12
C GLU A 154 8.35 27.93 8.12
N LEU A 155 7.17 28.36 7.63
CA LEU A 155 6.48 27.72 6.53
C LEU A 155 7.29 27.90 5.24
N ILE A 156 7.72 26.80 4.63
CA ILE A 156 8.57 26.85 3.44
C ILE A 156 7.75 26.88 2.16
N ALA A 157 6.70 26.04 2.09
CA ALA A 157 5.79 25.96 0.96
C ALA A 157 4.48 25.33 1.40
N GLU A 158 3.43 25.55 0.61
CA GLU A 158 2.10 24.99 0.86
C GLU A 158 1.44 24.47 -0.41
N ASN A 159 0.46 23.59 -0.24
CA ASN A 159 -0.38 23.06 -1.29
C ASN A 159 -1.82 22.95 -0.77
N VAL A 160 -2.79 23.34 -1.59
CA VAL A 160 -4.22 23.16 -1.31
C VAL A 160 -4.82 22.28 -2.38
N ASP A 161 -5.51 21.22 -1.94
CA ASP A 161 -6.16 20.24 -2.79
C ASP A 161 -7.64 20.13 -2.41
N HIS A 162 -8.50 20.07 -3.42
CA HIS A 162 -9.94 19.96 -3.28
C HIS A 162 -10.43 18.66 -3.91
N ASP A 163 -11.30 17.95 -3.20
CA ASP A 163 -11.83 16.66 -3.63
C ASP A 163 -13.33 16.57 -3.36
N LYS A 164 -14.07 16.05 -4.34
CA LYS A 164 -15.51 15.79 -4.21
C LYS A 164 -15.79 14.36 -4.59
N ALA A 165 -16.17 13.53 -3.61
CA ALA A 165 -16.43 12.12 -3.82
C ALA A 165 -17.54 11.65 -2.88
N ASN A 166 -18.48 10.82 -3.39
CA ASN A 166 -19.51 10.14 -2.60
C ASN A 166 -20.30 11.06 -1.64
N GLY A 167 -20.65 12.27 -2.09
CA GLY A 167 -21.37 13.25 -1.26
C GLY A 167 -20.53 13.96 -0.20
N ARG A 168 -19.20 13.77 -0.21
CA ARG A 168 -18.23 14.46 0.64
C ARG A 168 -17.46 15.50 -0.16
N MET A 169 -17.23 16.65 0.45
CA MET A 169 -16.32 17.68 -0.03
C MET A 169 -15.14 17.74 0.94
N THR A 170 -13.93 17.50 0.44
CA THR A 170 -12.72 17.47 1.26
C THR A 170 -11.75 18.54 0.78
N VAL A 171 -11.24 19.35 1.70
CA VAL A 171 -10.15 20.29 1.46
C VAL A 171 -8.93 19.81 2.25
N ARG A 172 -7.77 19.78 1.61
CA ARG A 172 -6.49 19.41 2.24
C ARG A 172 -5.51 20.56 2.10
N HIS A 173 -5.14 21.15 3.22
CA HIS A 173 -4.06 22.13 3.31
C HIS A 173 -2.80 21.40 3.76
N SER A 174 -1.81 21.33 2.87
CA SER A 174 -0.53 20.67 3.12
C SER A 174 0.56 21.73 3.26
N SER A 175 1.33 21.66 4.35
CA SER A 175 2.38 22.63 4.68
C SER A 175 3.72 21.93 4.84
N LEU A 176 4.78 22.50 4.27
CA LEU A 176 6.14 21.95 4.30
C LEU A 176 7.04 22.72 5.28
N PHE A 177 7.72 21.98 6.14
CA PHE A 177 8.68 22.51 7.11
C PHE A 177 10.01 21.76 7.05
N SER A 178 11.10 22.47 7.38
CA SER A 178 12.43 21.87 7.53
C SER A 178 12.63 21.33 8.94
N MET A 179 13.07 20.08 9.04
CA MET A 179 13.41 19.45 10.32
C MET A 179 14.82 19.78 10.80
N LYS A 180 15.60 20.58 10.04
CA LYS A 180 17.03 20.82 10.28
C LYS A 180 17.32 21.47 11.64
N SER A 181 16.41 22.31 12.14
CA SER A 181 16.56 23.02 13.42
C SER A 181 16.24 22.14 14.63
N LEU A 182 15.62 20.98 14.44
CA LEU A 182 15.22 20.11 15.55
C LEU A 182 16.36 19.19 15.97
N SER A 183 16.66 19.21 17.27
CA SER A 183 17.46 18.15 17.89
C SER A 183 16.61 16.89 18.05
N LEU A 184 16.97 15.83 17.35
CA LEU A 184 16.30 14.52 17.41
C LEU A 184 17.08 13.56 18.32
N ASP A 185 16.39 12.55 18.84
CA ASP A 185 17.04 11.47 19.60
C ASP A 185 18.10 10.76 18.75
N LYS A 186 19.20 10.32 19.39
CA LYS A 186 20.33 9.67 18.73
C LYS A 186 19.93 8.47 17.86
N ARG A 187 18.85 7.75 18.22
CA ARG A 187 18.34 6.63 17.43
C ARG A 187 17.94 7.02 16.01
N TRP A 188 17.62 8.29 15.76
CA TRP A 188 17.18 8.78 14.45
C TRP A 188 18.32 9.31 13.57
N HIS A 189 19.56 9.35 14.05
CA HIS A 189 20.69 9.94 13.30
C HIS A 189 20.84 9.33 11.90
N ASP A 190 20.80 8.01 11.80
CA ASP A 190 20.97 7.29 10.53
C ASP A 190 19.72 7.30 9.64
N SER A 191 18.59 7.80 10.16
CA SER A 191 17.36 7.93 9.38
C SER A 191 17.37 9.14 8.47
N SER A 192 18.22 10.14 8.76
CA SER A 192 18.29 11.38 7.98
C SER A 192 16.92 12.04 7.80
N ILE A 193 16.14 12.21 8.87
CA ILE A 193 14.88 12.95 8.82
C ILE A 193 15.18 14.42 8.47
N LYS A 194 14.66 14.92 7.34
CA LYS A 194 14.97 16.25 6.80
C LYS A 194 13.75 17.16 6.64
N SER A 195 12.58 16.61 6.35
CA SER A 195 11.38 17.39 6.10
C SER A 195 10.18 16.85 6.86
N LEU A 196 9.25 17.77 7.12
CA LEU A 196 7.94 17.52 7.71
C LEU A 196 6.88 18.08 6.77
N THR A 197 5.93 17.24 6.38
CA THR A 197 4.69 17.64 5.71
C THR A 197 3.55 17.51 6.70
N VAL A 198 2.87 18.61 6.99
CA VAL A 198 1.65 18.65 7.82
C VAL A 198 0.45 18.75 6.90
N VAL A 199 -0.54 17.87 7.07
CA VAL A 199 -1.77 17.88 6.28
C VAL A 199 -2.96 18.13 7.21
N LYS A 200 -3.62 19.27 7.03
CA LYS A 200 -4.91 19.59 7.64
C LYS A 200 -6.02 19.26 6.66
N ARG A 201 -6.88 18.33 7.04
CA ARG A 201 -8.01 17.87 6.26
C ARG A 201 -9.30 18.38 6.88
N GLU A 202 -10.08 19.10 6.10
CA GLU A 202 -11.48 19.44 6.39
C GLU A 202 -12.38 18.61 5.49
N THR A 203 -13.36 17.92 6.04
CA THR A 203 -14.33 17.13 5.27
C THR A 203 -15.76 17.50 5.66
N PHE A 204 -16.53 17.99 4.69
CA PHE A 204 -17.96 18.21 4.82
C PHE A 204 -18.73 17.04 4.19
N GLU A 205 -19.65 16.44 4.94
CA GLU A 205 -20.52 15.37 4.46
C GLU A 205 -21.96 15.88 4.27
N ALA A 206 -22.42 15.91 3.02
CA ALA A 206 -23.71 16.53 2.67
C ALA A 206 -24.92 15.82 3.26
N GLN A 207 -24.84 14.50 3.45
CA GLN A 207 -25.96 13.71 4.01
C GLN A 207 -26.18 14.00 5.49
N THR A 208 -25.09 14.13 6.25
CA THR A 208 -25.16 14.34 7.70
C THR A 208 -25.05 15.82 8.09
N GLN A 209 -24.71 16.69 7.14
CA GLN A 209 -24.43 18.12 7.36
C GLN A 209 -23.33 18.33 8.43
N LYS A 210 -22.35 17.42 8.48
CA LYS A 210 -21.26 17.47 9.45
C LYS A 210 -19.95 17.83 8.77
N THR A 211 -19.17 18.67 9.45
CA THR A 211 -17.77 18.97 9.11
C THR A 211 -16.84 18.30 10.11
N THR A 212 -15.82 17.61 9.61
CA THR A 212 -14.76 17.01 10.43
C THR A 212 -13.41 17.61 10.07
N PHE A 213 -12.55 17.72 11.08
CA PHE A 213 -11.19 18.24 10.95
C PHE A 213 -10.20 17.20 11.44
N GLU A 214 -9.12 17.00 10.69
CA GLU A 214 -8.04 16.10 11.05
C GLU A 214 -6.69 16.73 10.70
N THR A 215 -5.70 16.56 11.56
CA THR A 215 -4.31 16.96 11.29
C THR A 215 -3.43 15.73 11.31
N SER A 216 -2.62 15.56 10.26
CA SER A 216 -1.68 14.46 10.11
C SER A 216 -0.27 14.97 9.84
N TYR A 217 0.73 14.32 10.44
CA TYR A 217 2.14 14.69 10.33
C TYR A 217 2.89 13.59 9.59
N TYR A 218 3.66 13.95 8.58
CA TYR A 218 4.46 13.02 7.78
C TYR A 218 5.91 13.46 7.73
N ILE A 219 6.83 12.55 8.02
CA ILE A 219 8.26 12.83 7.90
C ILE A 219 8.88 12.13 6.71
N SER A 220 9.93 12.76 6.19
CA SER A 220 10.71 12.26 5.09
C SER A 220 12.19 12.59 5.23
N ASN A 221 13.02 11.81 4.54
CA ASN A 221 14.43 12.12 4.30
C ASN A 221 14.66 13.02 3.07
N ILE A 222 13.59 13.50 2.41
CA ILE A 222 13.69 14.46 1.31
C ILE A 222 14.34 15.75 1.78
N ARG A 223 15.44 16.12 1.12
CA ARG A 223 16.09 17.41 1.33
C ARG A 223 15.28 18.51 0.64
N ILE A 224 14.98 19.55 1.40
CA ILE A 224 14.34 20.76 0.88
C ILE A 224 15.42 21.61 0.21
N VAL A 225 15.24 21.90 -1.08
CA VAL A 225 16.03 22.88 -1.83
C VAL A 225 15.10 24.05 -2.12
N GLN A 226 15.52 25.28 -1.77
CA GLN A 226 14.62 26.45 -1.72
C GLN A 226 13.87 26.70 -3.04
N ASN A 227 14.56 26.60 -4.18
CA ASN A 227 13.97 26.78 -5.51
C ASN A 227 13.06 25.61 -5.96
N CYS A 228 13.04 24.50 -5.23
CA CYS A 228 12.22 23.31 -5.50
C CYS A 228 11.21 23.01 -4.38
N ALA A 229 11.04 23.93 -3.41
CA ALA A 229 10.17 23.71 -2.26
C ALA A 229 8.70 23.47 -2.68
N GLN A 230 8.20 24.25 -3.64
CA GLN A 230 6.84 24.07 -4.16
C GLN A 230 6.64 22.71 -4.84
N GLN A 231 7.63 22.26 -5.61
CA GLN A 231 7.59 20.92 -6.21
C GLN A 231 7.60 19.83 -5.14
N THR A 232 8.38 20.02 -4.08
CA THR A 232 8.49 19.08 -2.95
C THR A 232 7.16 18.92 -2.21
N ILE A 233 6.46 20.02 -1.90
CA ILE A 233 5.15 19.91 -1.23
C ILE A 233 4.09 19.31 -2.16
N ASN A 234 4.09 19.65 -3.44
CA ASN A 234 3.18 19.06 -4.42
C ASN A 234 3.43 17.54 -4.58
N GLU A 235 4.70 17.11 -4.59
CA GLU A 235 5.08 15.70 -4.65
C GLU A 235 4.69 14.94 -3.38
N THR A 236 5.04 15.46 -2.20
CA THR A 236 4.73 14.79 -0.92
C THR A 236 3.22 14.75 -0.66
N ALA A 237 2.47 15.81 -0.97
CA ALA A 237 1.00 15.81 -0.87
C ALA A 237 0.36 14.76 -1.79
N ARG A 238 0.86 14.63 -3.03
CA ARG A 238 0.41 13.59 -3.97
C ARG A 238 0.74 12.19 -3.46
N ALA A 239 1.96 11.98 -2.94
CA ALA A 239 2.38 10.69 -2.40
C ALA A 239 1.57 10.28 -1.15
N ILE A 240 1.26 11.23 -0.26
CA ILE A 240 0.37 10.99 0.89
C ILE A 240 -0.99 10.52 0.37
N ARG A 241 -1.56 11.22 -0.62
CA ARG A 241 -2.84 10.85 -1.23
C ARG A 241 -2.77 9.48 -1.93
N GLY A 242 -1.67 9.18 -2.62
CA GLY A 242 -1.45 7.90 -3.32
C GLY A 242 -1.33 6.70 -2.37
N HIS A 243 -0.79 6.91 -1.16
CA HIS A 243 -0.73 5.86 -0.13
C HIS A 243 -2.13 5.36 0.27
N TRP A 244 -3.10 6.27 0.45
CA TRP A 244 -4.49 5.92 0.77
C TRP A 244 -5.15 4.98 -0.23
N GLY A 245 -4.68 4.97 -1.48
CA GLY A 245 -5.22 4.02 -2.43
C GLY A 245 -5.05 2.58 -1.95
N VAL A 246 -3.98 2.23 -1.23
CA VAL A 246 -3.76 0.83 -0.77
C VAL A 246 -4.86 0.39 0.18
N GLU A 247 -5.37 1.29 1.01
CA GLU A 247 -6.57 1.03 1.80
C GLU A 247 -7.81 0.81 0.92
N ALA A 248 -7.96 1.56 -0.18
CA ALA A 248 -9.04 1.34 -1.14
C ALA A 248 -8.94 -0.04 -1.82
N ASP A 249 -7.71 -0.51 -2.09
CA ASP A 249 -7.47 -1.87 -2.60
C ASP A 249 -7.86 -2.93 -1.56
N ASN A 250 -7.51 -2.72 -0.29
CA ASN A 250 -7.92 -3.59 0.81
C ASN A 250 -9.45 -3.64 0.95
N TYR A 251 -10.13 -2.50 0.78
CA TYR A 251 -11.59 -2.44 0.75
C TYR A 251 -12.19 -3.25 -0.41
N ILE A 252 -11.62 -3.16 -1.62
CA ILE A 252 -12.06 -3.98 -2.77
C ILE A 252 -11.89 -5.47 -2.47
N ARG A 253 -10.77 -5.88 -1.86
CA ARG A 253 -10.55 -7.28 -1.45
C ARG A 253 -11.62 -7.74 -0.46
N ASP A 254 -11.91 -6.93 0.54
CA ASP A 254 -12.83 -7.29 1.62
C ASP A 254 -14.29 -7.28 1.16
N LYS A 255 -14.71 -6.29 0.37
CA LYS A 255 -16.11 -6.10 -0.03
C LYS A 255 -16.45 -6.78 -1.35
N THR A 256 -15.63 -6.61 -2.38
CA THR A 256 -15.92 -7.17 -3.71
C THR A 256 -15.46 -8.62 -3.84
N PHE A 257 -14.27 -8.96 -3.33
CA PHE A 257 -13.77 -10.34 -3.36
C PHE A 257 -14.11 -11.15 -2.10
N ASN A 258 -14.88 -10.54 -1.19
CA ASN A 258 -15.40 -11.14 0.04
C ASN A 258 -14.31 -11.81 0.89
N GLU A 259 -13.08 -11.28 0.87
CA GLU A 259 -11.87 -11.95 1.38
C GLU A 259 -11.99 -12.35 2.85
N ASP A 260 -12.44 -11.43 3.70
CA ASP A 260 -12.60 -11.64 5.15
C ASP A 260 -13.62 -12.75 5.49
N ASN A 261 -14.58 -13.01 4.62
CA ASN A 261 -15.62 -14.02 4.84
C ASN A 261 -15.26 -15.41 4.27
N VAL A 262 -14.19 -15.52 3.48
CA VAL A 262 -13.73 -16.82 2.98
C VAL A 262 -12.96 -17.56 4.07
N LYS A 263 -13.66 -18.48 4.74
CA LYS A 263 -13.08 -19.33 5.78
C LYS A 263 -12.13 -20.34 5.18
N THR A 264 -10.87 -20.32 5.63
CA THR A 264 -9.86 -21.31 5.26
C THR A 264 -9.43 -22.12 6.48
N LYS A 265 -9.00 -23.36 6.25
CA LYS A 265 -8.60 -24.26 7.35
C LYS A 265 -7.13 -24.04 7.76
N TYR A 266 -6.29 -23.62 6.81
CA TYR A 266 -4.84 -23.51 7.00
C TYR A 266 -4.33 -22.17 6.48
N GLY A 267 -3.31 -21.61 7.15
CA GLY A 267 -2.72 -20.32 6.78
C GLY A 267 -2.18 -20.25 5.35
N ASN A 268 -1.60 -21.34 4.83
CA ASN A 268 -1.09 -21.37 3.46
C ASN A 268 -2.22 -21.15 2.43
N GLN A 269 -3.39 -21.77 2.65
CA GLN A 269 -4.56 -21.56 1.77
C GLN A 269 -4.96 -20.09 1.70
N ALA A 270 -4.99 -19.42 2.86
CA ALA A 270 -5.35 -18.00 2.93
C ALA A 270 -4.35 -17.12 2.19
N GLN A 271 -3.05 -17.36 2.39
CA GLN A 271 -1.98 -16.61 1.75
C GLN A 271 -1.98 -16.79 0.23
N ILE A 272 -2.18 -18.02 -0.26
CA ILE A 272 -2.30 -18.31 -1.69
C ILE A 272 -3.56 -17.64 -2.27
N MET A 273 -4.70 -17.69 -1.58
CA MET A 273 -5.93 -17.04 -2.04
C MET A 273 -5.80 -15.51 -2.08
N GLY A 274 -5.17 -14.89 -1.07
CA GLY A 274 -4.90 -13.44 -1.06
C GLY A 274 -4.01 -13.03 -2.24
N ARG A 275 -3.05 -13.88 -2.61
CA ARG A 275 -2.17 -13.69 -3.78
C ARG A 275 -2.95 -13.76 -5.10
N LEU A 276 -3.77 -14.79 -5.28
CA LEU A 276 -4.60 -14.96 -6.49
C LEU A 276 -5.60 -13.81 -6.65
N ARG A 277 -6.16 -13.29 -5.55
CA ARG A 277 -6.99 -12.06 -5.59
C ARG A 277 -6.19 -10.85 -6.03
N GLY A 278 -4.97 -10.67 -5.52
CA GLY A 278 -4.07 -9.62 -5.97
C GLY A 278 -3.81 -9.67 -7.48
N LEU A 279 -3.54 -10.87 -8.02
CA LEU A 279 -3.40 -11.09 -9.46
C LEU A 279 -4.68 -10.74 -10.21
N ALA A 280 -5.84 -11.25 -9.79
CA ALA A 280 -7.13 -10.95 -10.42
C ALA A 280 -7.41 -9.44 -10.45
N MET A 281 -7.13 -8.73 -9.35
CA MET A 281 -7.25 -7.28 -9.30
C MET A 281 -6.32 -6.58 -10.30
N GLY A 282 -5.05 -7.01 -10.37
CA GLY A 282 -4.09 -6.49 -11.34
C GLY A 282 -4.55 -6.67 -12.78
N LEU A 283 -5.11 -7.83 -13.12
CA LEU A 283 -5.65 -8.11 -14.47
C LEU A 283 -6.85 -7.22 -14.80
N ILE A 284 -7.80 -7.07 -13.88
CA ILE A 284 -8.98 -6.20 -14.07
C ILE A 284 -8.56 -4.72 -14.23
N ARG A 285 -7.49 -4.27 -13.57
CA ARG A 285 -6.98 -2.89 -13.74
C ARG A 285 -6.42 -2.64 -15.14
N LYS A 286 -5.87 -3.66 -15.81
CA LYS A 286 -5.37 -3.52 -17.18
C LYS A 286 -6.48 -3.11 -18.17
N THR A 287 -7.75 -3.36 -17.85
CA THR A 287 -8.89 -2.89 -18.66
C THR A 287 -9.40 -1.49 -18.28
N LYS A 288 -8.66 -0.74 -17.45
CA LYS A 288 -9.02 0.62 -16.97
C LYS A 288 -10.38 0.68 -16.25
N THR A 289 -10.76 -0.40 -15.59
CA THR A 289 -12.01 -0.51 -14.83
C THR A 289 -12.00 0.43 -13.62
N LYS A 290 -13.09 1.19 -13.44
CA LYS A 290 -13.31 2.04 -12.25
C LYS A 290 -14.17 1.37 -11.17
N ASN A 291 -15.16 0.58 -11.55
CA ASN A 291 -16.07 -0.11 -10.62
C ASN A 291 -15.82 -1.62 -10.66
N PHE A 292 -15.11 -2.12 -9.65
CA PHE A 292 -14.80 -3.54 -9.51
C PHE A 292 -16.05 -4.40 -9.30
N GLN A 293 -17.01 -3.93 -8.50
CA GLN A 293 -18.23 -4.69 -8.21
C GLN A 293 -19.01 -4.99 -9.49
N ALA A 294 -19.27 -3.96 -10.29
CA ALA A 294 -20.01 -4.11 -11.55
C ALA A 294 -19.32 -5.07 -12.53
N VAL A 295 -17.99 -5.12 -12.55
CA VAL A 295 -17.24 -6.05 -13.40
C VAL A 295 -17.34 -7.48 -12.87
N ILE A 296 -17.26 -7.69 -11.56
CA ILE A 296 -17.46 -9.01 -10.97
C ILE A 296 -18.89 -9.52 -11.22
N ASP A 297 -19.90 -8.66 -11.05
CA ASP A 297 -21.30 -9.03 -11.32
C ASP A 297 -21.48 -9.42 -12.80
N LYS A 298 -20.89 -8.65 -13.72
CA LYS A 298 -20.89 -8.98 -15.17
C LYS A 298 -20.21 -10.33 -15.47
N PHE A 299 -19.11 -10.66 -14.78
CA PHE A 299 -18.45 -11.96 -14.97
C PHE A 299 -19.30 -13.12 -14.46
N VAL A 300 -20.07 -12.91 -13.40
CA VAL A 300 -21.03 -13.89 -12.87
C VAL A 300 -22.19 -14.09 -13.84
N ASP A 301 -22.75 -13.00 -14.37
CA ASP A 301 -23.88 -13.04 -15.30
C ASP A 301 -23.49 -13.55 -16.70
N CYS A 302 -22.25 -13.26 -17.14
CA CYS A 302 -21.75 -13.61 -18.46
C CYS A 302 -20.29 -14.11 -18.39
N PRO A 303 -20.06 -15.42 -18.19
CA PRO A 303 -18.72 -16.00 -18.11
C PRO A 303 -17.83 -15.74 -19.34
N ASP A 304 -18.39 -15.59 -20.53
CA ASP A 304 -17.64 -15.27 -21.76
C ASP A 304 -17.01 -13.87 -21.70
N SER A 305 -17.61 -12.96 -20.92
CA SER A 305 -17.04 -11.63 -20.70
C SER A 305 -15.76 -11.69 -19.86
N LEU A 306 -15.64 -12.65 -18.93
CA LEU A 306 -14.39 -12.93 -18.21
C LEU A 306 -13.32 -13.45 -19.17
N VAL A 307 -13.65 -14.42 -20.02
CA VAL A 307 -12.70 -14.97 -21.00
C VAL A 307 -12.22 -13.87 -21.96
N SER A 308 -13.13 -13.04 -22.46
CA SER A 308 -12.80 -11.92 -23.33
C SER A 308 -11.89 -10.91 -22.63
N MET A 309 -12.15 -10.62 -21.35
CA MET A 309 -11.29 -9.75 -20.55
C MET A 309 -9.87 -10.35 -20.44
N LEU A 310 -9.75 -11.61 -20.07
CA LEU A 310 -8.46 -12.29 -19.90
C LEU A 310 -7.65 -12.32 -21.20
N LYS A 311 -8.28 -12.56 -22.35
CA LYS A 311 -7.63 -12.46 -23.66
C LYS A 311 -7.14 -11.05 -23.97
N SER A 312 -7.94 -10.02 -23.68
CA SER A 312 -7.56 -8.63 -23.97
C SER A 312 -6.36 -8.12 -23.15
N VAL A 313 -6.04 -8.79 -22.03
CA VAL A 313 -4.88 -8.48 -21.18
C VAL A 313 -3.73 -9.49 -21.36
N ASN A 314 -3.78 -10.31 -22.41
CA ASN A 314 -2.81 -11.37 -22.75
C ASN A 314 -2.58 -12.35 -21.60
N PHE A 315 -3.64 -12.70 -20.87
CA PHE A 315 -3.58 -13.72 -19.81
C PHE A 315 -3.93 -15.12 -20.33
N LEU A 316 -4.88 -15.20 -21.28
CA LEU A 316 -5.26 -16.40 -22.05
C LEU A 316 -4.91 -16.17 -23.53
#